data_AF-A0A6J4QA13-F1
#
_entry.id   AF-A0A6J4QA13-F1
#
_cell.length_a   1.000
_cell.length_b   1.000
_cell.length_c   1.000
_cell.angle_alpha   90.00
_cell.angle_beta   90.00
_cell.angle_gamma   90.00
#
_symmetry.space_group_name_H-M   'P 1'
#
loop_
_entity.id
_entity.type
_entity.pdbx_description
1 polymer ?
#
loop_
_entity_poly.entity_id
_entity_poly.type
_entity_poly.pdbx_seq_one_letter_code
_entity_poly.pdbx_strand_id
1 'polypeptide(L)'
;MQFVDVEPELWVANVVGQHGIMAKNGVPPVRYDAIGRGLEEVARFAAARGAAVHMPRIGCGLAGGSWDRVEPLIEGTLIAAGVETFVYDLPGR
;
A
#
# COMPACT_ATOMS: atom_id res chain seq x y z
N MET A 1 -5.25 7.91 -7.59
CA MET A 1 -5.48 7.54 -6.18
C MET A 1 -6.26 8.66 -5.49
N GLN A 2 -6.56 8.53 -4.20
CA GLN A 2 -7.21 9.59 -3.42
C GLN A 2 -6.63 9.63 -1.99
N PHE A 3 -6.38 10.83 -1.47
CA PHE A 3 -6.14 11.06 -0.05
C PHE A 3 -7.40 11.67 0.57
N VAL A 4 -7.82 11.16 1.72
CA VAL A 4 -9.00 11.63 2.46
C VAL A 4 -8.53 12.09 3.83
N ASP A 5 -8.78 13.35 4.15
CA ASP A 5 -8.62 13.90 5.50
C ASP A 5 -9.77 13.40 6.36
N VAL A 6 -9.47 12.64 7.42
CA VAL A 6 -10.48 11.95 8.23
C VAL A 6 -10.55 12.47 9.65
N GLU A 7 -9.42 12.87 10.23
CA GLU A 7 -9.28 13.42 11.58
C GLU A 7 -8.04 14.33 11.63
N PRO A 8 -7.90 15.21 12.64
CA PRO A 8 -6.67 15.96 12.84
C PRO A 8 -5.44 15.03 12.79
N GLU A 9 -4.49 15.37 11.92
CA GLU A 9 -3.23 14.62 11.75
C GLU A 9 -3.38 13.19 11.16
N LEU A 10 -4.56 12.81 10.66
CA LEU A 10 -4.82 11.47 10.10
C LEU A 10 -5.43 11.53 8.69
N TRP A 11 -4.82 10.80 7.76
CA TRP A 11 -5.31 10.66 6.39
C TRP A 11 -5.42 9.19 5.98
N VAL A 12 -6.41 8.91 5.14
CA VAL A 12 -6.54 7.62 4.45
C VAL A 12 -6.12 7.78 3.00
N ALA A 13 -5.15 6.96 2.56
CA ALA A 13 -4.71 6.87 1.17
C ALA A 13 -5.37 5.68 0.45
N ASN A 14 -6.33 5.97 -0.42
CA ASN A 14 -6.97 4.98 -1.28
C ASN A 14 -6.10 4.68 -2.51
N VAL A 15 -5.27 3.65 -2.41
CA VAL A 15 -4.39 3.18 -3.49
C VAL A 15 -5.12 2.14 -4.36
N VAL A 16 -5.25 2.42 -5.65
CA VAL A 16 -5.85 1.49 -6.62
C VAL A 16 -4.78 0.52 -7.14
N GLY A 17 -4.53 -0.52 -6.35
CA GLY A 17 -3.50 -1.55 -6.63
C GLY A 17 -4.04 -2.85 -7.24
N GLN A 18 -5.31 -2.89 -7.62
CA GLN A 18 -6.02 -4.11 -8.03
C GLN A 18 -6.96 -3.83 -9.21
N HIS A 19 -7.08 -4.80 -10.12
CA HIS A 19 -8.03 -4.76 -11.23
C HIS A 19 -9.07 -5.87 -11.10
N GLY A 20 -10.34 -5.48 -10.93
CA GLY A 20 -11.44 -6.41 -10.62
C GLY A 20 -11.38 -6.94 -9.20
N ILE A 21 -12.29 -7.85 -8.83
CA ILE A 21 -12.38 -8.42 -7.47
C ILE A 21 -12.06 -9.92 -7.42
N MET A 22 -11.99 -10.58 -8.58
CA MET A 22 -11.70 -12.01 -8.72
C MET A 22 -10.72 -12.23 -9.87
N ALA A 23 -10.01 -13.35 -9.85
CA ALA A 23 -9.13 -13.73 -10.94
C ALA A 23 -9.92 -13.85 -12.25
N LYS A 24 -9.35 -13.35 -13.34
CA LYS A 24 -9.94 -13.41 -14.68
C LYS A 24 -8.92 -14.05 -15.62
N ASN A 25 -9.31 -15.14 -16.29
CA ASN A 25 -8.44 -15.90 -17.20
C ASN A 25 -7.10 -16.33 -16.55
N GLY A 26 -7.15 -16.76 -15.28
CA GLY A 26 -5.95 -17.18 -14.53
C GLY A 26 -5.07 -16.03 -14.02
N VAL A 27 -5.41 -14.78 -14.33
CA VAL A 27 -4.66 -13.61 -13.84
C VAL A 27 -5.26 -13.14 -12.51
N PRO A 28 -4.48 -13.10 -11.41
CA PRO A 28 -4.97 -12.61 -10.12
C PRO A 28 -5.28 -11.10 -10.19
N PRO A 29 -6.16 -10.57 -9.31
CA PRO A 29 -6.51 -9.16 -9.31
C PRO A 29 -5.37 -8.18 -9.00
N VAL A 30 -4.36 -8.59 -8.23
CA VAL A 30 -3.23 -7.72 -7.82
C VAL A 30 -2.47 -7.11 -9.02
N ARG A 31 -2.07 -5.85 -8.91
CA ARG A 31 -1.26 -5.13 -9.91
C ARG A 31 -0.07 -4.46 -9.21
N TYR A 32 1.06 -5.15 -9.16
CA TYR A 32 2.27 -4.70 -8.45
C TYR A 32 2.79 -3.35 -8.97
N ASP A 33 2.72 -3.12 -10.27
CA ASP A 33 3.09 -1.85 -10.89
C ASP A 33 2.19 -0.69 -10.40
N ALA A 34 0.89 -0.95 -10.25
CA ALA A 34 -0.06 0.03 -9.75
C ALA A 34 0.10 0.28 -8.24
N ILE A 35 0.39 -0.78 -7.47
CA ILE A 35 0.76 -0.66 -6.06
C ILE A 35 2.01 0.22 -5.92
N GLY A 36 3.08 -0.08 -6.66
CA GLY A 36 4.33 0.68 -6.63
C GLY A 36 4.12 2.17 -6.90
N ARG A 37 3.45 2.52 -8.01
CA ARG A 37 3.12 3.92 -8.33
C ARG A 37 2.28 4.59 -7.22
N GLY A 38 1.33 3.87 -6.64
CA GLY A 38 0.54 4.36 -5.51
C GLY A 38 1.40 4.64 -4.27
N LEU A 39 2.34 3.75 -3.95
CA LEU A 39 3.26 3.92 -2.83
C LEU A 39 4.23 5.09 -3.06
N GLU A 40 4.68 5.35 -4.29
CA GLU A 40 5.48 6.54 -4.61
C GLU A 40 4.70 7.84 -4.35
N GLU A 41 3.40 7.87 -4.69
CA GLU A 41 2.54 9.02 -4.38
C GLU A 41 2.32 9.18 -2.87
N VAL A 42 2.11 8.08 -2.14
CA VAL A 42 2.01 8.08 -0.67
C VAL A 42 3.31 8.58 -0.03
N ALA A 43 4.47 8.14 -0.52
CA ALA A 43 5.77 8.56 -0.02
C ALA A 43 5.95 10.08 -0.14
N ARG A 44 5.63 10.65 -1.32
CA ARG A 44 5.67 12.11 -1.52
C ARG A 44 4.72 12.85 -0.58
N PHE A 45 3.50 12.33 -0.40
CA PHE A 45 2.50 12.96 0.48
C PHE A 45 2.93 12.95 1.95
N ALA A 46 3.43 11.81 2.43
CA ALA A 46 3.87 11.60 3.81
C ALA A 46 5.13 12.40 4.13
N ALA A 47 6.15 12.36 3.26
CA ALA A 47 7.39 13.10 3.43
C ALA A 47 7.14 14.62 3.51
N ALA A 48 6.25 15.16 2.67
CA ALA A 48 5.89 16.58 2.69
C ALA A 48 5.19 17.02 4.00
N ARG A 49 4.68 16.08 4.80
CA ARG A 49 3.96 16.34 6.06
C ARG A 49 4.71 15.84 7.29
N GLY A 50 5.86 15.18 7.11
CA GLY A 50 6.54 14.48 8.22
C GLY A 50 5.69 13.39 8.85
N ALA A 51 4.79 12.76 8.08
CA ALA A 51 3.88 11.74 8.57
C ALA A 51 4.51 10.34 8.46
N ALA A 52 4.15 9.46 9.40
CA ALA A 52 4.38 8.02 9.28
C ALA A 52 3.28 7.36 8.44
N VAL A 53 3.57 6.19 7.87
CA VAL A 53 2.63 5.40 7.07
C VAL A 53 2.29 4.10 7.78
N HIS A 54 0.99 3.82 7.87
CA HIS A 54 0.43 2.68 8.59
C HIS A 54 -0.41 1.85 7.63
N MET A 55 -0.15 0.54 7.53
CA MET A 55 -0.88 -0.34 6.60
C MET A 55 -0.99 -1.78 7.10
N PRO A 56 -2.01 -2.54 6.67
CA PRO A 56 -1.97 -4.01 6.82
C PRO A 56 -0.97 -4.62 5.83
N ARG A 57 -0.83 -5.96 5.81
CA ARG A 57 -0.19 -6.67 4.68
C ARG A 57 -1.00 -6.55 3.39
N ILE A 58 -0.90 -5.39 2.74
CA ILE A 58 -1.64 -5.07 1.51
C ILE A 58 -1.30 -6.02 0.37
N GLY A 59 -2.27 -6.25 -0.53
CA GLY A 59 -2.07 -7.05 -1.74
C GLY A 59 -1.93 -8.57 -1.53
N CYS A 60 -1.85 -9.07 -0.29
CA CYS A 60 -1.47 -10.46 0.02
C CYS A 60 -2.64 -11.39 0.43
N GLY A 61 -3.89 -10.91 0.30
CA GLY A 61 -5.09 -11.68 0.62
C GLY A 61 -5.82 -12.20 -0.64
N LEU A 62 -7.12 -11.94 -0.71
CA LEU A 62 -8.01 -12.36 -1.82
C LEU A 62 -7.56 -11.87 -3.21
N ALA A 63 -6.72 -10.85 -3.27
CA ALA A 63 -6.12 -10.36 -4.51
C ALA A 63 -5.06 -11.30 -5.12
N GLY A 64 -4.64 -12.34 -4.38
CA GLY A 64 -3.70 -13.37 -4.86
C GLY A 64 -2.27 -12.87 -5.03
N GLY A 65 -1.88 -11.80 -4.34
CA GLY A 65 -0.51 -11.34 -4.30
C GLY A 65 0.33 -12.03 -3.22
N SER A 66 1.64 -11.82 -3.28
CA SER A 66 2.63 -12.38 -2.35
C SER A 66 3.37 -11.26 -1.63
N TRP A 67 3.62 -11.44 -0.33
CA TRP A 67 4.33 -10.45 0.48
C TRP A 67 5.73 -10.18 -0.06
N ASP A 68 6.44 -11.23 -0.50
CA ASP A 68 7.77 -11.16 -1.12
C ASP A 68 7.84 -10.26 -2.37
N ARG A 69 6.70 -9.86 -2.94
CA ARG A 69 6.63 -8.88 -4.03
C ARG A 69 6.13 -7.51 -3.61
N VAL A 70 5.41 -7.41 -2.49
CA VAL A 70 4.91 -6.13 -1.96
C VAL A 70 5.97 -5.46 -1.09
N GLU A 71 6.66 -6.23 -0.25
CA GLU A 71 7.70 -5.73 0.66
C GLU A 71 8.82 -4.98 -0.08
N PRO A 72 9.41 -5.48 -1.19
CA PRO A 72 10.40 -4.72 -1.94
C PRO A 72 9.86 -3.41 -2.53
N LEU A 73 8.55 -3.33 -2.83
CA LEU A 73 7.94 -2.08 -3.29
C LEU A 73 7.86 -1.06 -2.16
N ILE A 74 7.52 -1.50 -0.94
CA ILE A 74 7.50 -0.64 0.26
C ILE A 74 8.91 -0.14 0.57
N GLU A 75 9.91 -1.03 0.57
CA GLU A 75 11.31 -0.68 0.79
C GLU A 75 11.82 0.34 -0.24
N GLY A 76 11.58 0.07 -1.53
CA GLY A 76 12.02 0.92 -2.63
C GLY A 76 11.29 2.25 -2.77
N THR A 77 10.19 2.48 -2.02
CA THR A 77 9.39 3.70 -2.11
C THR A 77 9.35 4.46 -0.79
N LEU A 78 8.66 3.93 0.22
CA LEU A 78 8.42 4.62 1.49
C LEU A 78 9.70 4.68 2.32
N ILE A 79 10.37 3.54 2.51
CA ILE A 79 11.58 3.46 3.33
C ILE A 79 12.72 4.22 2.67
N ALA A 80 12.91 4.05 1.35
CA ALA A 80 13.91 4.79 0.58
C ALA A 80 13.68 6.31 0.63
N ALA A 81 12.44 6.77 0.79
CA ALA A 81 12.11 8.19 0.98
C ALA A 81 12.26 8.68 2.44
N GLY A 82 12.73 7.82 3.36
CA GLY A 82 12.89 8.14 4.78
C GLY A 82 11.57 8.24 5.55
N VAL A 83 10.48 7.67 5.03
CA VAL A 83 9.17 7.67 5.66
C VAL A 83 9.07 6.51 6.65
N GLU A 84 8.84 6.81 7.92
CA GLU A 84 8.58 5.80 8.94
C GLU A 84 7.34 4.97 8.56
N THR A 85 7.48 3.65 8.52
CA THR A 85 6.45 2.76 7.97
C THR A 85 6.18 1.59 8.89
N PHE A 86 4.90 1.34 9.18
CA PHE A 86 4.44 0.27 10.05
C PHE A 86 3.49 -0.67 9.30
N VAL A 87 3.80 -1.96 9.35
CA VAL A 87 2.95 -3.03 8.80
C VAL A 87 2.29 -3.77 9.95
N TYR A 88 0.97 -3.84 9.93
CA TYR A 88 0.17 -4.48 10.97
C TYR A 88 -0.29 -5.87 10.52
N ASP A 89 0.06 -6.87 11.32
CA ASP A 89 -0.54 -8.19 11.26
C ASP A 89 -1.71 -8.26 12.27
N LEU A 90 -2.86 -8.76 11.82
CA LEU A 90 -3.95 -9.05 12.75
C LEU A 90 -3.55 -10.25 13.61
N PRO A 91 -3.94 -10.28 14.90
CA PRO A 91 -3.75 -11.45 15.73
C PRO A 91 -4.32 -12.69 15.02
N GLY A 92 -3.57 -13.79 15.07
CA GLY A 92 -4.10 -15.09 14.63
C GLY A 92 -5.40 -15.40 15.38
N ARG A 93 -6.32 -16.10 14.72
CA ARG A 93 -7.51 -16.66 15.37
C ARG A 93 -7.13 -17.70 16.41
#